data_AF-A0A0K8QVK1-F1
#
_entry.id   AF-A0A0K8QVK1-F1
#
_cell.length_a   1.000
_cell.length_b   1.000
_cell.length_c   1.000
_cell.angle_alpha   90.00
_cell.angle_beta   90.00
_cell.angle_gamma   90.00
#
_symmetry.space_group_name_H-M   'P 1'
#
loop_
_entity.id
_entity.type
_entity.pdbx_description
1 polymer ?
#
loop_
_entity_poly.entity_id
_entity_poly.type
_entity_poly.pdbx_seq_one_letter_code
_entity_poly.pdbx_strand_id
1 'polypeptide(L)'
;MVVLPHAQHLKMALIAVVFSLFALHTPTSTAQQKPLFSDEIILYRGERFIPRIDGPIEEQLLMASSLTRQQIRPANLFRKNLDSLVSLLKSCEVILPPQGIKAVIQTEIMPPAGFNENKSISGVIDLSLFVTMVCNEKPCWDKSTDATLSIAVNDPGKLAAIHIIDDIWVQPRLISKFHNYPIYRLNDKDREITVIAPEGINLYVPVTREEFVTLLISHFQETINKGREAAALPQSRNTTILFSEAENNARRAEWLADYDRMYRFDPILARKLQMAFEAAEKRVKEASGDSTITFTKSQYIELQLGVWREGVRKLHAELNAMSPSERRSQAHWSESETLNTSGLTPPGYPGSFPVARINPQVMDNKLPPDAIRLITLEWGHETEPYATFNRGRSLQYHQLHRLKNCMNIWEQIGNFITVVEEE
;
A
#
# COMPACT_ATOMS: atom_id res chain seq x y z
N MET A 1 77.17 59.78 -34.24
CA MET A 1 77.07 59.23 -35.60
C MET A 1 78.11 58.12 -35.75
N VAL A 2 77.78 56.92 -35.29
CA VAL A 2 78.42 55.63 -35.65
C VAL A 2 77.31 54.60 -35.51
N VAL A 3 77.06 53.90 -36.61
CA VAL A 3 76.10 52.82 -36.79
C VAL A 3 76.80 51.51 -36.46
N LEU A 4 76.14 50.59 -35.74
CA LEU A 4 75.96 49.19 -36.16
C LEU A 4 75.11 48.38 -35.16
N PRO A 5 74.31 47.41 -35.65
CA PRO A 5 73.28 46.67 -34.94
C PRO A 5 73.80 45.31 -34.45
N HIS A 6 73.26 44.72 -33.37
CA HIS A 6 73.44 43.28 -33.08
C HIS A 6 72.44 42.81 -32.00
N ALA A 7 71.23 42.40 -32.39
CA ALA A 7 70.33 41.61 -31.53
C ALA A 7 69.22 40.92 -32.34
N GLN A 8 69.61 40.03 -33.28
CA GLN A 8 68.67 39.15 -33.99
C GLN A 8 69.08 37.67 -33.99
N HIS A 9 69.86 37.22 -33.00
CA HIS A 9 70.23 35.81 -32.84
C HIS A 9 70.08 35.27 -31.41
N LEU A 10 68.99 35.62 -30.71
CA LEU A 10 68.68 35.03 -29.40
C LEU A 10 67.19 34.67 -29.20
N LYS A 11 66.50 34.27 -30.28
CA LYS A 11 65.15 33.68 -30.21
C LYS A 11 65.00 32.33 -30.92
N MET A 12 66.11 31.73 -31.38
CA MET A 12 66.13 30.44 -32.09
C MET A 12 67.02 29.39 -31.41
N ALA A 13 67.22 29.49 -30.09
CA ALA A 13 67.98 28.50 -29.31
C ALA A 13 67.20 27.93 -28.11
N LEU A 14 65.93 28.30 -27.92
CA LEU A 14 65.09 27.78 -26.83
C LEU A 14 63.98 26.82 -27.28
N ILE A 15 63.89 26.53 -28.59
CA ILE A 15 62.86 25.63 -29.15
C ILE A 15 63.45 24.26 -29.56
N ALA A 16 64.78 24.14 -29.63
CA ALA A 16 65.45 22.90 -30.04
C ALA A 16 65.82 21.93 -28.89
N VAL A 17 65.65 22.32 -27.61
CA VAL A 17 65.93 21.44 -26.45
C VAL A 17 64.66 20.78 -25.90
N VAL A 18 63.47 21.26 -26.26
CA VAL A 18 62.20 20.69 -25.80
C VAL A 18 61.69 19.54 -26.71
N PHE A 19 62.24 19.40 -27.92
CA PHE A 19 61.79 18.37 -28.87
C PHE A 19 62.70 17.13 -29.00
N SER A 20 63.80 17.04 -28.25
CA SER A 20 64.72 15.88 -28.28
C SER A 20 64.52 14.88 -27.13
N LEU A 21 63.43 14.98 -26.37
CA LEU A 21 63.09 14.05 -25.28
C LEU A 21 61.92 13.11 -25.62
N PHE A 22 61.54 13.04 -26.90
CA PHE A 22 60.61 12.03 -27.43
C PHE A 22 61.29 11.29 -28.58
N ALA A 23 61.98 10.20 -28.25
CA ALA A 23 62.03 8.95 -29.00
C ALA A 23 63.27 8.15 -28.57
N LEU A 24 63.06 7.10 -27.76
CA LEU A 24 63.32 5.71 -28.15
C LEU A 24 63.36 4.80 -26.91
N HIS A 25 62.51 3.78 -26.97
CA HIS A 25 62.63 2.44 -26.38
C HIS A 25 61.97 2.13 -25.02
N THR A 26 60.68 1.80 -25.13
CA THR A 26 60.06 0.46 -24.91
C THR A 26 60.25 -0.32 -23.59
N PRO A 27 59.27 -1.19 -23.25
CA PRO A 27 58.73 -1.30 -21.90
C PRO A 27 59.13 -2.58 -21.17
N THR A 28 59.22 -2.48 -19.84
CA THR A 28 59.10 -3.61 -18.92
C THR A 28 58.10 -3.26 -17.82
N SER A 29 56.87 -3.78 -18.00
CA SER A 29 56.13 -4.58 -17.01
C SER A 29 56.99 -4.94 -15.78
N THR A 30 56.63 -4.71 -14.52
CA THR A 30 55.33 -4.83 -13.86
C THR A 30 55.24 -3.80 -12.73
N ALA A 31 54.42 -2.76 -12.91
CA ALA A 31 53.82 -2.11 -11.75
C ALA A 31 52.82 -3.13 -11.18
N GLN A 32 53.07 -3.57 -9.96
CA GLN A 32 52.25 -4.51 -9.23
C GLN A 32 50.89 -3.86 -8.90
N GLN A 33 49.95 -3.82 -9.84
CA GLN A 33 48.54 -3.65 -9.50
C GLN A 33 48.00 -5.00 -9.05
N LYS A 34 48.18 -5.30 -7.76
CA LYS A 34 47.22 -6.20 -7.10
C LYS A 34 45.82 -5.57 -7.29
N PRO A 35 44.80 -6.38 -7.63
CA PRO A 35 43.52 -5.90 -8.15
C PRO A 35 42.85 -5.00 -7.11
N LEU A 36 42.30 -3.86 -7.52
CA LEU A 36 41.78 -2.91 -6.54
C LEU A 36 40.58 -3.46 -5.76
N PHE A 37 39.93 -4.55 -6.19
CA PHE A 37 39.06 -5.39 -5.34
C PHE A 37 39.01 -6.83 -5.89
N SER A 38 39.46 -7.83 -5.13
CA SER A 38 39.03 -9.22 -5.36
C SER A 38 37.63 -9.41 -4.80
N ASP A 39 36.87 -10.39 -5.30
CA ASP A 39 35.62 -10.91 -4.72
C ASP A 39 35.87 -11.45 -3.30
N GLU A 40 36.10 -10.54 -2.36
CA GLU A 40 36.53 -10.85 -1.01
C GLU A 40 35.38 -11.50 -0.28
N ILE A 41 35.54 -12.80 0.01
CA ILE A 41 34.58 -13.53 0.81
C ILE A 41 34.74 -13.08 2.27
N ILE A 42 33.72 -12.41 2.80
CA ILE A 42 33.70 -11.97 4.19
C ILE A 42 32.97 -13.01 5.02
N LEU A 43 33.63 -13.51 6.07
CA LEU A 43 32.99 -14.33 7.10
C LEU A 43 32.34 -13.41 8.14
N TYR A 44 31.04 -13.53 8.32
CA TYR A 44 30.30 -12.78 9.34
C TYR A 44 29.30 -13.70 10.04
N ARG A 45 29.45 -13.83 11.36
CA ARG A 45 28.62 -14.73 12.20
C ARG A 45 28.53 -16.18 11.68
N GLY A 46 29.62 -16.68 11.08
CA GLY A 46 29.69 -18.04 10.54
C GLY A 46 29.17 -18.19 9.11
N GLU A 47 28.61 -17.14 8.51
CA GLU A 47 28.15 -17.13 7.11
C GLU A 47 29.18 -16.43 6.20
N ARG A 48 29.31 -16.90 4.96
CA ARG A 48 30.24 -16.36 3.95
C ARG A 48 29.48 -15.48 2.97
N PHE A 49 29.87 -14.21 2.86
CA PHE A 49 29.24 -13.19 2.03
C PHE A 49 30.17 -12.70 0.93
N ILE A 50 29.59 -12.23 -0.18
CA ILE A 50 30.34 -11.64 -1.30
C ILE A 50 29.82 -10.20 -1.54
N PRO A 51 30.21 -9.21 -0.73
CA PRO A 51 29.58 -7.89 -0.72
C PRO A 51 29.94 -6.99 -1.92
N ARG A 52 30.90 -7.40 -2.76
CA ARG A 52 31.43 -6.58 -3.86
C ARG A 52 31.18 -7.16 -5.24
N ILE A 53 30.63 -8.37 -5.33
CA ILE A 53 30.28 -8.97 -6.63
C ILE A 53 29.09 -8.23 -7.23
N ASP A 54 29.11 -8.01 -8.53
CA ASP A 54 27.94 -7.52 -9.24
C ASP A 54 26.83 -8.57 -9.16
N GLY A 55 25.71 -8.21 -8.54
CA GLY A 55 24.54 -9.07 -8.48
C GLY A 55 23.59 -8.84 -9.66
N PRO A 56 22.70 -9.80 -9.92
CA PRO A 56 21.71 -9.67 -10.97
C PRO A 56 20.56 -8.73 -10.57
N ILE A 57 19.91 -8.17 -11.58
CA ILE A 57 18.59 -7.54 -11.48
C ILE A 57 17.60 -8.47 -12.19
N GLU A 58 16.61 -8.97 -11.47
CA GLU A 58 15.52 -9.78 -12.01
C GLU A 58 14.26 -8.91 -12.11
N GLU A 59 13.62 -8.91 -13.28
CA GLU A 59 12.38 -8.18 -13.52
C GLU A 59 11.23 -9.14 -13.81
N GLN A 60 10.11 -8.92 -13.15
CA GLN A 60 8.88 -9.68 -13.35
C GLN A 60 7.73 -8.72 -13.60
N LEU A 61 6.93 -9.00 -14.62
CA LEU A 61 5.70 -8.27 -14.90
C LEU A 61 4.51 -9.22 -14.79
N LEU A 62 3.55 -8.82 -13.98
CA LEU A 62 2.28 -9.50 -13.80
C LEU A 62 1.15 -8.57 -14.24
N MET A 63 0.21 -9.11 -15.03
CA MET A 63 -1.05 -8.43 -15.35
C MET A 63 -2.19 -9.25 -14.76
N ALA A 64 -3.04 -8.59 -13.97
CA ALA A 64 -4.16 -9.25 -13.33
C ALA A 64 -5.12 -9.84 -14.37
N SER A 65 -5.51 -11.11 -14.17
CA SER A 65 -6.45 -11.81 -15.03
C SER A 65 -7.87 -11.25 -14.98
N SER A 66 -8.17 -10.43 -13.97
CA SER A 66 -9.45 -9.75 -13.76
C SER A 66 -9.67 -8.50 -14.62
N LEU A 67 -8.66 -8.07 -15.40
CA LEU A 67 -8.81 -6.94 -16.31
C LEU A 67 -9.84 -7.24 -17.41
N THR A 68 -10.83 -6.37 -17.56
CA THR A 68 -11.83 -6.50 -18.62
C THR A 68 -11.24 -6.14 -19.99
N ARG A 69 -11.86 -6.61 -21.09
CA ARG A 69 -11.42 -6.28 -22.46
C ARG A 69 -11.29 -4.77 -22.71
N GLN A 70 -12.16 -3.97 -22.10
CA GLN A 70 -12.13 -2.51 -22.23
C GLN A 70 -10.95 -1.86 -21.49
N GLN A 71 -10.45 -2.52 -20.44
CA GLN A 71 -9.33 -2.05 -19.61
C GLN A 71 -7.95 -2.46 -20.15
N ILE A 72 -7.86 -3.41 -21.09
CA ILE A 72 -6.58 -3.89 -21.64
C ILE A 72 -5.79 -2.75 -22.32
N ARG A 73 -6.46 -1.92 -23.13
CA ARG A 73 -5.80 -0.81 -23.82
C ARG A 73 -5.21 0.21 -22.85
N PRO A 74 -5.96 0.79 -21.89
CA PRO A 74 -5.36 1.70 -20.91
C PRO A 74 -4.32 0.99 -20.03
N ALA A 75 -4.50 -0.28 -19.67
CA ALA A 75 -3.49 -1.03 -18.92
C ALA A 75 -2.15 -1.14 -19.67
N ASN A 76 -2.16 -1.31 -20.99
CA ASN A 76 -0.95 -1.34 -21.81
C ASN A 76 -0.26 0.04 -21.92
N LEU A 77 -1.02 1.14 -21.86
CA LEU A 77 -0.45 2.48 -21.81
C LEU A 77 0.14 2.76 -20.43
N PHE A 78 -0.62 2.44 -19.38
CA PHE A 78 -0.19 2.54 -17.99
C PHE A 78 1.09 1.73 -17.73
N ARG A 79 1.21 0.54 -18.31
CA ARG A 79 2.44 -0.26 -18.28
C ARG A 79 3.67 0.53 -18.71
N LYS A 80 3.59 1.34 -19.77
CA LYS A 80 4.74 2.14 -20.24
C LYS A 80 5.16 3.18 -19.20
N ASN A 81 4.19 3.73 -18.47
CA ASN A 81 4.46 4.67 -17.38
C ASN A 81 5.16 3.95 -16.21
N LEU A 82 4.71 2.73 -15.85
CA LEU A 82 5.39 1.90 -14.85
C LEU A 82 6.79 1.46 -15.29
N ASP A 83 6.96 1.03 -16.54
CA ASP A 83 8.27 0.65 -17.11
C ASP A 83 9.25 1.84 -17.05
N SER A 84 8.74 3.08 -17.22
CA SER A 84 9.53 4.31 -17.09
C SER A 84 9.92 4.59 -15.63
N LEU A 85 9.01 4.37 -14.66
CA LEU A 85 9.34 4.44 -13.24
C LEU A 85 10.39 3.40 -12.83
N VAL A 86 10.26 2.15 -13.29
CA VAL A 86 11.24 1.08 -13.07
C VAL A 86 12.60 1.46 -13.66
N SER A 87 12.61 2.00 -14.88
CA SER A 87 13.84 2.47 -15.53
C SER A 87 14.52 3.58 -14.73
N LEU A 88 13.75 4.50 -14.15
CA LEU A 88 14.25 5.56 -13.28
C LEU A 88 14.84 4.99 -11.97
N LEU A 89 14.19 4.02 -11.32
CA LEU A 89 14.76 3.34 -10.14
C LEU A 89 16.09 2.64 -10.48
N LYS A 90 16.16 1.99 -11.64
CA LYS A 90 17.37 1.32 -12.13
C LYS A 90 18.49 2.28 -12.53
N SER A 91 18.19 3.54 -12.81
CA SER A 91 19.21 4.56 -13.08
C SER A 91 20.02 4.94 -11.83
N CYS A 92 19.56 4.52 -10.65
CA CYS A 92 20.29 4.68 -9.41
C CYS A 92 21.56 3.83 -9.40
N GLU A 93 22.73 4.44 -9.16
CA GLU A 93 24.00 3.73 -8.98
C GLU A 93 23.97 2.69 -7.83
N VAL A 94 23.00 2.81 -6.92
CA VAL A 94 22.74 1.85 -5.85
C VAL A 94 22.18 0.53 -6.39
N ILE A 95 21.41 0.60 -7.48
CA ILE A 95 20.66 -0.51 -8.06
C ILE A 95 21.35 -1.07 -9.30
N LEU A 96 22.16 -0.28 -10.03
CA LEU A 96 22.82 -0.73 -11.25
C LEU A 96 24.33 -0.37 -11.31
N PRO A 97 25.24 -1.37 -11.27
CA PRO A 97 25.00 -2.75 -10.85
C PRO A 97 24.78 -2.83 -9.32
N PRO A 98 23.90 -3.71 -8.83
CA PRO A 98 23.70 -3.86 -7.41
C PRO A 98 24.89 -4.63 -6.80
N GLN A 99 25.71 -3.95 -6.02
CA GLN A 99 26.91 -4.56 -5.44
C GLN A 99 26.59 -5.41 -4.21
N GLY A 100 26.96 -6.69 -4.26
CA GLY A 100 26.82 -7.65 -3.20
C GLY A 100 25.39 -8.09 -2.88
N ILE A 101 24.44 -7.70 -3.72
CA ILE A 101 23.02 -8.03 -3.57
C ILE A 101 22.40 -8.39 -4.92
N LYS A 102 21.37 -9.22 -4.91
CA LYS A 102 20.42 -9.36 -6.01
C LYS A 102 19.24 -8.41 -5.80
N ALA A 103 18.87 -7.67 -6.84
CA ALA A 103 17.64 -6.89 -6.86
C ALA A 103 16.55 -7.65 -7.64
N VAL A 104 15.37 -7.78 -7.06
CA VAL A 104 14.18 -8.32 -7.73
C VAL A 104 13.15 -7.21 -7.80
N ILE A 105 12.71 -6.86 -9.01
CA ILE A 105 11.67 -5.86 -9.27
C ILE A 105 10.45 -6.58 -9.83
N GLN A 106 9.38 -6.61 -9.05
CA GLN A 106 8.09 -7.14 -9.48
C GLN A 106 7.14 -5.98 -9.76
N THR A 107 6.61 -5.92 -10.97
CA THR A 107 5.58 -4.96 -11.36
C THR A 107 4.26 -5.69 -11.56
N GLU A 108 3.20 -5.24 -10.91
CA GLU A 108 1.86 -5.79 -11.07
C GLU A 108 0.90 -4.69 -11.56
N ILE A 109 0.11 -5.00 -12.57
CA ILE A 109 -0.96 -4.13 -13.08
C ILE A 109 -2.30 -4.73 -12.74
N MET A 110 -3.13 -3.96 -12.06
CA MET A 110 -4.41 -4.37 -11.51
C MET A 110 -5.54 -3.55 -12.14
N PRO A 111 -6.79 -4.06 -12.13
CA PRO A 111 -7.95 -3.23 -12.45
C PRO A 111 -8.03 -2.03 -11.50
N PRO A 112 -8.91 -1.05 -11.78
CA PRO A 112 -9.12 0.06 -10.87
C PRO A 112 -9.43 -0.42 -9.46
N ALA A 113 -8.72 0.15 -8.49
CA ALA A 113 -9.00 -0.12 -7.08
C ALA A 113 -10.47 0.23 -6.81
N GLY A 114 -11.20 -0.67 -6.16
CA GLY A 114 -12.64 -0.56 -5.89
C GLY A 114 -12.98 0.53 -4.88
N PHE A 115 -12.67 1.78 -5.23
CA PHE A 115 -12.81 2.96 -4.40
C PHE A 115 -13.56 4.04 -5.19
N ASN A 116 -14.75 4.46 -4.73
CA ASN A 116 -15.52 5.60 -5.27
C ASN A 116 -15.61 5.68 -6.81
N GLU A 117 -16.03 4.59 -7.47
CA GLU A 117 -16.16 4.52 -8.95
C GLU A 117 -14.87 4.86 -9.72
N ASN A 118 -13.70 4.74 -9.08
CA ASN A 118 -12.41 4.99 -9.70
C ASN A 118 -12.25 4.18 -10.99
N LYS A 119 -11.85 4.86 -12.06
CA LYS A 119 -11.60 4.26 -13.37
C LYS A 119 -10.13 4.10 -13.70
N SER A 120 -9.22 4.63 -12.87
CA SER A 120 -7.78 4.54 -13.07
C SER A 120 -7.28 3.12 -12.93
N ILE A 121 -6.47 2.67 -13.88
CA ILE A 121 -5.68 1.47 -13.70
C ILE A 121 -4.73 1.69 -12.51
N SER A 122 -4.61 0.67 -11.67
CA SER A 122 -3.72 0.65 -10.52
C SER A 122 -2.53 -0.27 -10.78
N GLY A 123 -1.46 -0.05 -10.04
CA GLY A 123 -0.30 -0.93 -10.12
C GLY A 123 0.57 -0.87 -8.87
N VAL A 124 1.45 -1.85 -8.74
CA VAL A 124 2.43 -1.95 -7.67
C VAL A 124 3.78 -2.28 -8.27
N ILE A 125 4.83 -1.61 -7.80
CA ILE A 125 6.22 -1.96 -8.06
C ILE A 125 6.84 -2.34 -6.72
N ASP A 126 7.22 -3.61 -6.56
CA ASP A 126 7.92 -4.11 -5.40
C ASP A 126 9.40 -4.34 -5.74
N LEU A 127 10.28 -3.62 -5.05
CA LEU A 127 11.72 -3.85 -5.07
C LEU A 127 12.11 -4.65 -3.84
N SER A 128 12.73 -5.82 -4.04
CA SER A 128 13.26 -6.67 -2.98
C SER A 128 14.75 -6.88 -3.16
N LEU A 129 15.53 -6.63 -2.11
CA LEU A 129 16.99 -6.74 -2.13
C LEU A 129 17.45 -7.95 -1.34
N PHE A 130 18.20 -8.87 -1.95
CA PHE A 130 18.69 -10.10 -1.33
C PHE A 130 20.21 -10.09 -1.24
N VAL A 131 20.77 -10.34 -0.06
CA VAL A 131 22.23 -10.41 0.08
C VAL A 131 22.83 -11.61 -0.67
N THR A 132 23.98 -11.38 -1.32
CA THR A 132 24.77 -12.42 -1.98
C THR A 132 25.69 -13.14 -0.98
N MET A 133 25.56 -14.46 -0.93
CA MET A 133 26.29 -15.39 -0.06
C MET A 133 27.09 -16.41 -0.89
N VAL A 134 27.91 -17.22 -0.20
CA VAL A 134 28.59 -18.37 -0.79
C VAL A 134 27.88 -19.67 -0.37
N CYS A 135 27.30 -20.40 -1.33
CA CYS A 135 26.76 -21.74 -1.14
C CYS A 135 27.51 -22.73 -2.04
N ASN A 136 28.07 -23.79 -1.47
CA ASN A 136 28.81 -24.81 -2.23
C ASN A 136 29.88 -24.19 -3.16
N GLU A 137 30.64 -23.22 -2.64
CA GLU A 137 31.68 -22.45 -3.38
C GLU A 137 31.16 -21.68 -4.61
N LYS A 138 29.86 -21.36 -4.66
CA LYS A 138 29.25 -20.51 -5.70
C LYS A 138 28.42 -19.38 -5.10
N PRO A 139 28.24 -18.24 -5.80
CA PRO A 139 27.29 -17.22 -5.39
C PRO A 139 25.88 -17.79 -5.29
N CYS A 140 25.21 -17.49 -4.18
CA CYS A 140 23.79 -17.76 -3.93
C CYS A 140 23.18 -16.55 -3.24
N TRP A 141 21.86 -16.52 -3.12
CA TRP A 141 21.14 -15.43 -2.45
C TRP A 141 20.34 -15.95 -1.27
N ASP A 142 20.11 -15.07 -0.30
CA ASP A 142 19.19 -15.36 0.79
C ASP A 142 17.80 -15.75 0.24
N LYS A 143 17.09 -16.62 0.95
CA LYS A 143 15.78 -17.12 0.52
C LYS A 143 14.64 -16.14 0.76
N SER A 144 14.85 -15.20 1.67
CA SER A 144 13.87 -14.22 2.12
C SER A 144 14.56 -12.89 2.38
N THR A 145 13.82 -11.81 2.19
CA THR A 145 14.26 -10.46 2.54
C THR A 145 13.08 -9.64 3.04
N ASP A 146 13.36 -8.75 3.96
CA ASP A 146 12.52 -7.68 4.50
C ASP A 146 13.05 -6.29 4.09
N ALA A 147 14.18 -6.24 3.36
CA ALA A 147 14.69 -5.03 2.73
C ALA A 147 13.94 -4.78 1.42
N THR A 148 12.73 -4.24 1.57
CA THR A 148 11.80 -4.01 0.48
C THR A 148 11.43 -2.53 0.34
N LEU A 149 11.03 -2.15 -0.87
CA LEU A 149 10.34 -0.90 -1.17
C LEU A 149 9.14 -1.25 -2.02
N SER A 150 7.95 -0.90 -1.55
CA SER A 150 6.71 -1.03 -2.30
C SER A 150 6.26 0.34 -2.79
N ILE A 151 5.99 0.46 -4.09
CA ILE A 151 5.48 1.66 -4.73
C ILE A 151 4.11 1.33 -5.29
N ALA A 152 3.05 1.76 -4.62
CA ALA A 152 1.69 1.63 -5.10
C ALA A 152 1.31 2.86 -5.93
N VAL A 153 0.71 2.63 -7.10
CA VAL A 153 0.32 3.66 -8.06
C VAL A 153 -1.19 3.59 -8.27
N ASN A 154 -1.87 4.74 -8.15
CA ASN A 154 -3.32 4.87 -8.33
C ASN A 154 -4.17 3.96 -7.43
N ASP A 155 -3.66 3.61 -6.24
CA ASP A 155 -4.37 2.83 -5.24
C ASP A 155 -4.69 3.70 -4.00
N PRO A 156 -5.84 4.40 -3.99
CA PRO A 156 -6.25 5.21 -2.84
C PRO A 156 -6.43 4.37 -1.57
N GLY A 157 -6.70 3.05 -1.69
CA GLY A 157 -6.80 2.16 -0.54
C GLY A 157 -5.50 2.07 0.26
N LYS A 158 -4.35 2.41 -0.34
CA LYS A 158 -3.06 2.47 0.36
C LYS A 158 -2.90 3.70 1.24
N LEU A 159 -3.76 4.71 1.09
CA LEU A 159 -3.71 5.92 1.90
C LEU A 159 -4.19 5.71 3.33
N ALA A 160 -4.86 4.60 3.65
CA ALA A 160 -5.30 4.30 5.01
C ALA A 160 -5.32 2.78 5.26
N ALA A 161 -5.02 2.34 6.47
CA ALA A 161 -4.98 0.91 6.80
C ALA A 161 -6.31 0.36 7.33
N ILE A 162 -6.96 1.11 8.23
CA ILE A 162 -8.15 0.65 8.94
C ILE A 162 -9.38 1.25 8.25
N HIS A 163 -9.98 0.46 7.35
CA HIS A 163 -11.32 0.69 6.82
C HIS A 163 -12.34 0.53 7.94
N ILE A 164 -13.31 1.42 8.13
CA ILE A 164 -14.35 1.28 9.16
C ILE A 164 -15.65 0.79 8.53
N ILE A 165 -16.20 1.58 7.62
CA ILE A 165 -17.46 1.32 6.92
C ILE A 165 -17.50 2.12 5.61
N ASP A 166 -18.02 1.52 4.55
CA ASP A 166 -18.15 2.11 3.21
C ASP A 166 -16.88 2.87 2.75
N ASP A 167 -16.89 4.20 2.75
CA ASP A 167 -15.74 5.03 2.34
C ASP A 167 -15.02 5.72 3.52
N ILE A 168 -15.37 5.36 4.75
CA ILE A 168 -14.79 5.91 5.99
C ILE A 168 -13.63 5.07 6.48
N TRP A 169 -12.53 5.75 6.77
CA TRP A 169 -11.30 5.17 7.29
C TRP A 169 -10.88 5.85 8.57
N VAL A 170 -10.08 5.15 9.38
CA VAL A 170 -9.31 5.82 10.42
C VAL A 170 -8.28 6.73 9.75
N GLN A 171 -8.33 8.02 10.06
CA GLN A 171 -7.45 9.00 9.46
C GLN A 171 -6.00 8.77 9.91
N PRO A 172 -5.05 8.60 8.97
CA PRO A 172 -3.63 8.51 9.30
C PRO A 172 -3.09 9.81 9.88
N ARG A 173 -2.02 9.69 10.68
CA ARG A 173 -1.37 10.83 11.31
C ARG A 173 -0.19 11.30 10.47
N LEU A 174 -0.19 12.56 10.05
CA LEU A 174 1.00 13.19 9.47
C LEU A 174 2.11 13.24 10.53
N ILE A 175 3.29 12.71 10.23
CA ILE A 175 4.39 12.60 11.20
C ILE A 175 5.68 13.27 10.75
N SER A 176 5.96 13.35 9.44
CA SER A 176 7.19 13.95 8.91
C SER A 176 7.07 14.23 7.41
N LYS A 177 8.20 14.53 6.75
CA LYS A 177 8.30 14.70 5.30
C LYS A 177 9.49 13.91 4.75
N PHE A 178 9.33 13.35 3.56
CA PHE A 178 10.35 12.70 2.76
C PHE A 178 10.54 13.48 1.46
N HIS A 179 11.69 14.15 1.28
CA HIS A 179 11.95 15.00 0.10
C HIS A 179 10.77 15.92 -0.26
N ASN A 180 10.23 16.63 0.74
CA ASN A 180 9.03 17.48 0.68
C ASN A 180 7.67 16.78 0.59
N TYR A 181 7.61 15.47 0.35
CA TYR A 181 6.37 14.70 0.37
C TYR A 181 5.94 14.32 1.80
N PRO A 182 4.65 14.39 2.13
CA PRO A 182 4.17 14.05 3.47
C PRO A 182 4.34 12.55 3.80
N ILE A 183 4.80 12.26 5.02
CA ILE A 183 4.80 10.90 5.59
C ILE A 183 3.66 10.78 6.59
N TYR A 184 2.81 9.77 6.39
CA TYR A 184 1.73 9.42 7.27
C TYR A 184 2.02 8.12 8.01
N ARG A 185 1.78 8.11 9.32
CA ARG A 185 1.69 6.89 10.10
C ARG A 185 0.28 6.34 10.02
N LEU A 186 0.17 5.11 9.53
CA LEU A 186 -1.04 4.33 9.51
C LEU A 186 -1.32 3.80 10.91
N ASN A 187 -2.60 3.71 11.28
CA ASN A 187 -3.02 3.22 12.61
C ASN A 187 -2.96 1.68 12.74
N ASP A 188 -2.18 1.01 11.88
CA ASP A 188 -1.94 -0.44 11.87
C ASP A 188 -0.42 -0.70 11.98
N LYS A 189 0.01 -1.28 13.11
CA LYS A 189 1.39 -1.75 13.38
C LYS A 189 2.49 -0.72 13.09
N ASP A 190 2.24 0.55 13.38
CA ASP A 190 3.18 1.67 13.16
C ASP A 190 3.70 1.80 11.72
N ARG A 191 2.98 1.27 10.72
CA ARG A 191 3.37 1.38 9.30
C ARG A 191 3.39 2.83 8.87
N GLU A 192 4.37 3.19 8.05
CA GLU A 192 4.53 4.55 7.53
C GLU A 192 4.50 4.54 6.00
N ILE A 193 3.77 5.50 5.45
CA ILE A 193 3.69 5.69 4.00
C ILE A 193 4.12 7.10 3.63
N THR A 194 4.83 7.23 2.53
CA THR A 194 5.04 8.52 1.87
C THR A 194 4.03 8.68 0.75
N VAL A 195 3.39 9.85 0.66
CA VAL A 195 2.38 10.12 -0.37
C VAL A 195 2.88 11.18 -1.34
N ILE A 196 2.92 10.83 -2.62
CA ILE A 196 3.21 11.74 -3.73
C ILE A 196 1.90 11.88 -4.53
N ALA A 197 1.33 13.08 -4.50
CA ALA A 197 0.04 13.42 -5.11
C ALA A 197 0.11 14.89 -5.57
N PRO A 198 -0.85 15.38 -6.39
CA PRO A 198 -0.86 16.76 -6.84
C PRO A 198 -0.84 17.74 -5.67
N GLU A 199 -0.08 18.83 -5.82
CA GLU A 199 0.01 19.86 -4.79
C GLU A 199 -1.35 20.52 -4.52
N GLY A 200 -1.56 20.95 -3.26
CA GLY A 200 -2.79 21.66 -2.86
C GLY A 200 -4.02 20.79 -2.62
N ILE A 201 -3.98 19.49 -2.93
CA ILE A 201 -5.10 18.57 -2.65
C ILE A 201 -5.05 18.08 -1.20
N ASN A 202 -6.14 18.32 -0.46
CA ASN A 202 -6.34 17.67 0.84
C ASN A 202 -6.63 16.18 0.62
N LEU A 203 -5.77 15.28 1.13
CA LEU A 203 -5.92 13.83 0.94
C LEU A 203 -7.12 13.25 1.71
N TYR A 204 -7.50 13.88 2.81
CA TYR A 204 -8.53 13.38 3.73
C TYR A 204 -9.60 14.44 3.96
N VAL A 205 -10.86 14.04 3.82
CA VAL A 205 -12.03 14.86 4.14
C VAL A 205 -12.55 14.38 5.51
N PRO A 206 -12.46 15.22 6.56
CA PRO A 206 -12.98 14.87 7.89
C PRO A 206 -14.45 14.48 7.80
N VAL A 207 -14.83 13.40 8.47
CA VAL A 207 -16.24 13.01 8.57
C VAL A 207 -16.79 13.54 9.89
N THR A 208 -17.97 14.17 9.84
CA THR A 208 -18.65 14.64 11.04
C THR A 208 -19.33 13.49 11.80
N ARG A 209 -19.62 13.70 13.09
CA ARG A 209 -20.36 12.71 13.90
C ARG A 209 -21.72 12.37 13.31
N GLU A 210 -22.43 13.38 12.80
CA GLU A 210 -23.73 13.17 12.15
C GLU A 210 -23.60 12.35 10.87
N GLU A 211 -22.68 12.70 9.97
CA GLU A 211 -22.45 11.92 8.74
C GLU A 211 -22.08 10.46 9.04
N PHE A 212 -21.25 10.22 10.04
CA PHE A 212 -20.84 8.87 10.44
C PHE A 212 -22.04 8.03 10.90
N VAL A 213 -22.85 8.56 11.82
CA VAL A 213 -24.03 7.84 12.33
C VAL A 213 -25.10 7.66 11.26
N THR A 214 -25.33 8.68 10.41
CA THR A 214 -26.28 8.58 9.30
C THR A 214 -25.84 7.53 8.28
N LEU A 215 -24.54 7.40 8.01
CA LEU A 215 -24.02 6.35 7.13
C LEU A 215 -24.24 4.95 7.73
N LEU A 216 -23.95 4.76 9.02
CA LEU A 216 -24.24 3.50 9.73
C LEU A 216 -25.73 3.14 9.68
N ILE A 217 -26.61 4.12 9.88
CA ILE A 217 -28.06 3.94 9.77
C ILE A 217 -28.43 3.49 8.35
N SER A 218 -27.92 4.17 7.32
CA SER A 218 -28.17 3.83 5.91
C SER A 218 -27.72 2.40 5.61
N HIS A 219 -26.51 2.03 6.04
CA HIS A 219 -25.97 0.70 5.86
C HIS A 219 -26.83 -0.38 6.54
N PHE A 220 -27.23 -0.17 7.80
CA PHE A 220 -28.09 -1.12 8.51
C PHE A 220 -29.48 -1.21 7.88
N GLN A 221 -30.02 -0.10 7.38
CA GLN A 221 -31.30 -0.08 6.65
C GLN A 221 -31.21 -0.84 5.33
N GLU A 222 -30.10 -0.76 4.61
CA GLU A 222 -29.87 -1.55 3.39
C GLU A 222 -29.89 -3.06 3.69
N THR A 223 -29.22 -3.51 4.75
CA THR A 223 -29.27 -4.91 5.21
C THR A 223 -30.71 -5.33 5.56
N ILE A 224 -31.47 -4.48 6.24
CA ILE A 224 -32.87 -4.73 6.57
C ILE A 224 -33.73 -4.84 5.30
N ASN A 225 -33.53 -3.96 4.32
CA ASN A 225 -34.28 -3.95 3.07
C ASN A 225 -33.98 -5.19 2.23
N LYS A 226 -32.71 -5.56 2.06
CA LYS A 226 -32.30 -6.80 1.38
C LYS A 226 -32.91 -8.03 2.05
N GLY A 227 -32.89 -8.10 3.37
CA GLY A 227 -33.54 -9.19 4.12
C GLY A 227 -35.06 -9.21 3.94
N ARG A 228 -35.71 -8.04 3.93
CA ARG A 228 -37.16 -7.93 3.69
C ARG A 228 -37.53 -8.39 2.29
N GLU A 229 -36.78 -7.98 1.27
CA GLU A 229 -36.99 -8.44 -0.11
C GLU A 229 -36.83 -9.96 -0.22
N ALA A 230 -35.82 -10.53 0.44
CA ALA A 230 -35.61 -11.97 0.51
C ALA A 230 -36.76 -12.70 1.25
N ALA A 231 -37.37 -12.07 2.26
CA ALA A 231 -38.52 -12.61 2.99
C ALA A 231 -39.87 -12.40 2.26
N ALA A 232 -39.96 -11.40 1.36
CA ALA A 232 -41.18 -11.07 0.63
C ALA A 232 -41.37 -11.86 -0.68
N LEU A 233 -40.44 -12.76 -1.03
CA LEU A 233 -40.54 -13.62 -2.21
C LEU A 233 -41.82 -14.49 -2.16
N PRO A 234 -42.49 -14.75 -3.32
CA PRO A 234 -43.80 -15.40 -3.36
C PRO A 234 -43.82 -16.76 -2.66
N GLN A 235 -44.97 -17.13 -2.06
CA GLN A 235 -45.13 -18.37 -1.29
C GLN A 235 -44.77 -19.66 -2.08
N SER A 236 -44.87 -19.65 -3.42
CA SER A 236 -44.40 -20.75 -4.28
C SER A 236 -42.89 -20.98 -4.27
N ARG A 237 -42.12 -20.03 -3.69
CA ARG A 237 -40.68 -20.11 -3.40
C ARG A 237 -40.34 -19.98 -1.91
N ASN A 238 -41.35 -19.88 -1.01
CA ASN A 238 -41.11 -20.05 0.43
C ASN A 238 -40.88 -21.54 0.69
N THR A 239 -39.68 -22.00 0.34
CA THR A 239 -39.25 -23.34 0.66
C THR A 239 -39.13 -23.47 2.17
N THR A 240 -39.70 -24.54 2.72
CA THR A 240 -39.27 -25.04 4.03
C THR A 240 -37.76 -25.14 4.00
N ILE A 241 -37.08 -24.59 5.02
CA ILE A 241 -35.63 -24.64 5.08
C ILE A 241 -35.23 -26.12 5.14
N LEU A 242 -34.59 -26.62 4.09
CA LEU A 242 -34.10 -27.99 4.07
C LEU A 242 -32.88 -28.08 5.00
N PHE A 243 -32.81 -29.19 5.75
CA PHE A 243 -31.64 -29.49 6.57
C PHE A 243 -30.66 -30.29 5.71
N SER A 244 -29.88 -29.58 4.89
CA SER A 244 -28.72 -30.15 4.21
C SER A 244 -27.42 -29.55 4.76
N GLU A 245 -26.34 -30.32 4.72
CA GLU A 245 -25.03 -29.87 5.19
C GLU A 245 -24.51 -28.67 4.38
N ALA A 246 -24.72 -28.68 3.06
CA ALA A 246 -24.31 -27.60 2.16
C ALA A 246 -25.04 -26.28 2.46
N GLU A 247 -26.37 -26.31 2.66
CA GLU A 247 -27.13 -25.11 2.97
C GLU A 247 -26.85 -24.60 4.40
N ASN A 248 -26.58 -25.49 5.36
CA ASN A 248 -26.17 -25.09 6.70
C ASN A 248 -24.82 -24.36 6.66
N ASN A 249 -23.85 -24.89 5.90
CA ASN A 249 -22.56 -24.25 5.72
C ASN A 249 -22.68 -22.88 5.03
N ALA A 250 -23.53 -22.76 4.02
CA ALA A 250 -23.79 -21.48 3.35
C ALA A 250 -24.42 -20.44 4.31
N ARG A 251 -25.45 -20.82 5.08
CA ARG A 251 -26.08 -19.94 6.07
C ARG A 251 -25.11 -19.51 7.17
N ARG A 252 -24.25 -20.42 7.64
CA ARG A 252 -23.22 -20.09 8.64
C ARG A 252 -22.19 -19.11 8.08
N ALA A 253 -21.78 -19.27 6.83
CA ALA A 253 -20.84 -18.35 6.20
C ALA A 253 -21.43 -16.94 6.05
N GLU A 254 -22.69 -16.84 5.62
CA GLU A 254 -23.42 -15.56 5.54
C GLU A 254 -23.59 -14.92 6.93
N TRP A 255 -24.01 -15.71 7.93
CA TRP A 255 -24.15 -15.24 9.31
C TRP A 255 -22.82 -14.80 9.92
N LEU A 256 -21.72 -15.53 9.70
CA LEU A 256 -20.40 -15.15 10.20
C LEU A 256 -20.00 -13.78 9.66
N ALA A 257 -20.22 -13.53 8.36
CA ALA A 257 -19.94 -12.24 7.76
C ALA A 257 -20.80 -11.11 8.38
N ASP A 258 -22.08 -11.35 8.66
CA ASP A 258 -22.96 -10.41 9.36
C ASP A 258 -22.56 -10.19 10.83
N TYR A 259 -22.16 -11.26 11.51
CA TYR A 259 -21.71 -11.23 12.90
C TYR A 259 -20.43 -10.42 13.04
N ASP A 260 -19.41 -10.69 12.22
CA ASP A 260 -18.14 -9.97 12.26
C ASP A 260 -18.34 -8.47 11.98
N ARG A 261 -19.22 -8.14 11.03
CA ARG A 261 -19.63 -6.75 10.76
C ARG A 261 -20.27 -6.10 11.98
N MET A 262 -21.29 -6.72 12.57
CA MET A 262 -21.98 -6.17 13.74
C MET A 262 -21.05 -6.07 14.95
N TYR A 263 -20.21 -7.08 15.16
CA TYR A 263 -19.30 -7.18 16.31
C TYR A 263 -18.33 -6.01 16.37
N ARG A 264 -17.92 -5.52 15.20
CA ARG A 264 -17.02 -4.39 15.07
C ARG A 264 -17.60 -3.06 15.59
N PHE A 265 -18.93 -2.90 15.55
CA PHE A 265 -19.60 -1.66 15.95
C PHE A 265 -20.29 -1.79 17.30
N ASP A 266 -20.95 -2.92 17.55
CA ASP A 266 -21.69 -3.19 18.77
C ASP A 266 -21.56 -4.69 19.12
N PRO A 267 -20.54 -5.07 19.92
CA PRO A 267 -20.37 -6.44 20.38
C PRO A 267 -21.59 -7.01 21.13
N ILE A 268 -22.41 -6.14 21.74
CA ILE A 268 -23.61 -6.55 22.46
C ILE A 268 -24.72 -6.93 21.46
N LEU A 269 -24.93 -6.13 20.42
CA LEU A 269 -25.84 -6.48 19.31
C LEU A 269 -25.33 -7.71 18.55
N ALA A 270 -24.03 -7.86 18.34
CA ALA A 270 -23.49 -9.04 17.68
C ALA A 270 -23.77 -10.32 18.49
N ARG A 271 -23.63 -10.28 19.81
CA ARG A 271 -24.06 -11.39 20.69
C ARG A 271 -25.56 -11.67 20.58
N LYS A 272 -26.41 -10.63 20.47
CA LYS A 272 -27.85 -10.83 20.21
C LYS A 272 -28.10 -11.46 18.85
N LEU A 273 -27.34 -11.09 17.82
CA LEU A 273 -27.41 -11.69 16.50
C LEU A 273 -27.01 -13.17 16.53
N GLN A 274 -25.96 -13.51 17.27
CA GLN A 274 -25.58 -14.90 17.52
C GLN A 274 -26.72 -15.68 18.20
N MET A 275 -27.29 -15.14 19.28
CA MET A 275 -28.42 -15.79 19.98
C MET A 275 -29.63 -15.97 19.05
N ALA A 276 -29.94 -14.97 18.20
CA ALA A 276 -31.01 -15.06 17.22
C ALA A 276 -30.75 -16.15 16.16
N PHE A 277 -29.51 -16.26 15.69
CA PHE A 277 -29.07 -17.30 14.75
C PHE A 277 -29.17 -18.70 15.37
N GLU A 278 -28.66 -18.89 16.59
CA GLU A 278 -28.71 -20.17 17.30
C GLU A 278 -30.17 -20.61 17.58
N ALA A 279 -31.03 -19.66 17.97
CA ALA A 279 -32.45 -19.91 18.15
C ALA A 279 -33.14 -20.30 16.84
N ALA A 280 -32.78 -19.64 15.72
CA ALA A 280 -33.32 -19.97 14.41
C ALA A 280 -32.86 -21.36 13.93
N GLU A 281 -31.58 -21.71 14.08
CA GLU A 281 -31.05 -23.04 13.74
C GLU A 281 -31.67 -24.15 14.60
N LYS A 282 -31.95 -23.89 15.88
CA LYS A 282 -32.69 -24.84 16.74
C LYS A 282 -34.08 -25.12 16.17
N ARG A 283 -34.81 -24.08 15.76
CA ARG A 283 -36.16 -24.22 15.15
C ARG A 283 -36.13 -24.94 13.80
N VAL A 284 -35.10 -24.72 12.98
CA VAL A 284 -34.89 -25.47 11.73
C VAL A 284 -34.72 -26.96 12.03
N LYS A 285 -33.92 -27.33 13.03
CA LYS A 285 -33.72 -28.72 13.43
C LYS A 285 -35.01 -29.36 13.95
N GLU A 286 -35.75 -28.66 14.80
CA GLU A 286 -37.04 -29.14 15.32
C GLU A 286 -38.05 -29.36 14.18
N ALA A 287 -38.17 -28.42 13.25
CA ALA A 287 -39.03 -28.54 12.05
C ALA A 287 -38.58 -29.66 11.10
N SER A 288 -37.29 -30.03 11.08
CA SER A 288 -36.81 -31.18 10.29
C SER A 288 -37.13 -32.53 10.93
N GLY A 289 -37.29 -32.56 12.26
CA GLY A 289 -37.60 -33.78 13.02
C GLY A 289 -39.08 -34.01 13.28
N ASP A 290 -39.90 -32.96 13.18
CA ASP A 290 -41.34 -32.99 13.41
C ASP A 290 -42.10 -32.38 12.21
N SER A 291 -42.79 -33.24 11.46
CA SER A 291 -43.54 -32.86 10.26
C SER A 291 -44.75 -31.95 10.54
N THR A 292 -45.10 -31.74 11.81
CA THR A 292 -46.17 -30.82 12.22
C THR A 292 -45.68 -29.37 12.39
N ILE A 293 -44.37 -29.15 12.49
CA ILE A 293 -43.76 -27.83 12.70
C ILE A 293 -43.22 -27.31 11.36
N THR A 294 -43.81 -26.22 10.86
CA THR A 294 -43.29 -25.55 9.66
C THR A 294 -42.50 -24.30 10.06
N PHE A 295 -41.20 -24.27 9.78
CA PHE A 295 -40.36 -23.10 9.97
C PHE A 295 -39.84 -22.59 8.62
N THR A 296 -40.23 -21.36 8.27
CA THR A 296 -40.00 -20.82 6.93
C THR A 296 -38.75 -19.96 6.84
N LYS A 297 -38.20 -19.82 5.64
CA LYS A 297 -37.11 -18.88 5.35
C LYS A 297 -37.43 -17.45 5.80
N SER A 298 -38.67 -17.02 5.62
CA SER A 298 -39.15 -15.70 6.06
C SER A 298 -39.04 -15.53 7.58
N GLN A 299 -39.44 -16.54 8.36
CA GLN A 299 -39.35 -16.50 9.83
C GLN A 299 -37.89 -16.53 10.34
N TYR A 300 -37.02 -17.27 9.64
CA TYR A 300 -35.59 -17.29 9.92
C TYR A 300 -34.96 -15.91 9.73
N ILE A 301 -35.23 -15.26 8.60
CA ILE A 301 -34.70 -13.92 8.28
C ILE A 301 -35.25 -12.88 9.27
N GLU A 302 -36.54 -12.91 9.58
CA GLU A 302 -37.17 -11.93 10.49
C GLU A 302 -36.56 -11.97 11.92
N LEU A 303 -36.15 -13.14 12.42
CA LEU A 303 -35.44 -13.24 13.70
C LEU A 303 -34.14 -12.45 13.71
N GLN A 304 -33.36 -12.54 12.62
CA GLN A 304 -32.09 -11.82 12.49
C GLN A 304 -32.33 -10.32 12.27
N LEU A 305 -33.30 -9.97 11.41
CA LEU A 305 -33.66 -8.57 11.14
C LEU A 305 -34.11 -7.81 12.38
N GLY A 306 -34.66 -8.48 13.40
CA GLY A 306 -35.00 -7.88 14.68
C GLY A 306 -33.80 -7.18 15.35
N VAL A 307 -32.62 -7.79 15.28
CA VAL A 307 -31.38 -7.24 15.87
C VAL A 307 -30.90 -6.01 15.11
N TRP A 308 -30.93 -6.06 13.77
CA TRP A 308 -30.59 -4.91 12.93
C TRP A 308 -31.52 -3.72 13.15
N ARG A 309 -32.84 -3.96 13.28
CA ARG A 309 -33.83 -2.92 13.62
C ARG A 309 -33.55 -2.30 14.99
N GLU A 310 -33.12 -3.10 15.96
CA GLU A 310 -32.68 -2.59 17.27
C GLU A 310 -31.47 -1.67 17.12
N GLY A 311 -30.47 -2.05 16.31
CA GLY A 311 -29.31 -1.23 16.00
C GLY A 311 -29.68 0.13 15.39
N VAL A 312 -30.53 0.13 14.36
CA VAL A 312 -31.03 1.37 13.73
C VAL A 312 -31.72 2.27 14.77
N ARG A 313 -32.56 1.70 15.64
CA ARG A 313 -33.24 2.45 16.70
C ARG A 313 -32.25 3.08 17.69
N LYS A 314 -31.21 2.35 18.10
CA LYS A 314 -30.16 2.86 19.00
C LYS A 314 -29.35 3.98 18.34
N LEU A 315 -28.95 3.82 17.08
CA LEU A 315 -28.23 4.85 16.32
C LEU A 315 -29.05 6.14 16.17
N HIS A 316 -30.36 6.04 15.90
CA HIS A 316 -31.23 7.21 15.90
C HIS A 316 -31.30 7.88 17.28
N ALA A 317 -31.35 7.10 18.37
CA ALA A 317 -31.36 7.65 19.72
C ALA A 317 -30.03 8.37 20.05
N GLU A 318 -28.89 7.80 19.63
CA GLU A 318 -27.58 8.44 19.77
C GLU A 318 -27.51 9.76 19.01
N LEU A 319 -27.92 9.79 17.74
CA LEU A 319 -27.92 11.01 16.94
C LEU A 319 -28.81 12.09 17.56
N ASN A 320 -29.99 11.71 18.05
CA ASN A 320 -30.93 12.61 18.71
C ASN A 320 -30.43 13.15 20.05
N ALA A 321 -29.58 12.39 20.75
CA ALA A 321 -28.96 12.83 21.99
C ALA A 321 -27.82 13.84 21.76
N MET A 322 -27.22 13.89 20.57
CA MET A 322 -26.13 14.83 20.26
C MET A 322 -26.66 16.25 19.99
N SER A 323 -25.98 17.22 20.58
CA SER A 323 -26.18 18.65 20.31
C SER A 323 -25.76 19.03 18.87
N PRO A 324 -26.27 20.17 18.32
CA PRO A 324 -25.88 20.63 16.99
C PRO A 324 -24.38 20.95 16.82
N SER A 325 -23.68 21.27 17.91
CA SER A 325 -22.22 21.44 17.90
C SER A 325 -21.51 20.11 17.83
N GLU A 326 -21.95 19.11 18.60
CA GLU A 326 -21.36 17.77 18.57
C GLU A 326 -21.58 17.13 17.20
N ARG A 327 -22.77 17.23 16.62
CA ARG A 327 -23.07 16.69 15.29
C ARG A 327 -22.11 17.17 14.21
N ARG A 328 -21.70 18.44 14.26
CA ARG A 328 -20.76 19.07 13.32
C ARG A 328 -19.29 18.83 13.64
N SER A 329 -18.98 18.31 14.83
CA SER A 329 -17.59 17.98 15.19
C SER A 329 -17.11 16.76 14.43
N GLN A 330 -15.79 16.66 14.22
CA GLN A 330 -15.19 15.50 13.56
C GLN A 330 -15.47 14.23 14.39
N ALA A 331 -15.84 13.15 13.69
CA ALA A 331 -16.03 11.85 14.29
C ALA A 331 -14.69 11.25 14.74
N HIS A 332 -14.75 10.59 15.88
CA HIS A 332 -13.65 9.88 16.51
C HIS A 332 -14.13 8.48 16.85
N TRP A 333 -13.40 7.45 16.45
CA TRP A 333 -13.83 6.05 16.55
C TRP A 333 -12.79 5.21 17.28
N SER A 334 -13.25 4.26 18.08
CA SER A 334 -12.41 3.26 18.73
C SER A 334 -13.06 1.88 18.63
N GLU A 335 -12.28 0.88 18.22
CA GLU A 335 -12.69 -0.52 18.21
C GLU A 335 -13.01 -1.07 19.61
N SER A 336 -12.47 -0.42 20.65
CA SER A 336 -12.68 -0.81 22.04
C SER A 336 -13.92 -0.18 22.69
N GLU A 337 -14.60 0.74 22.00
CA GLU A 337 -15.80 1.38 22.51
C GLU A 337 -17.00 0.42 22.44
N THR A 338 -17.71 0.28 23.56
CA THR A 338 -18.84 -0.66 23.69
C THR A 338 -20.06 -0.04 24.37
N LEU A 339 -19.96 1.22 24.82
CA LEU A 339 -21.03 1.94 25.51
C LEU A 339 -22.10 2.47 24.55
N ASN A 340 -21.78 2.57 23.26
CA ASN A 340 -22.71 2.99 22.21
C ASN A 340 -22.61 2.07 21.00
N THR A 341 -23.62 2.13 20.14
CA THR A 341 -23.75 1.29 18.94
C THR A 341 -22.89 1.79 17.78
N SER A 342 -22.54 3.08 17.75
CA SER A 342 -21.70 3.64 16.68
C SER A 342 -20.19 3.42 16.86
N GLY A 343 -19.72 3.06 18.06
CA GLY A 343 -18.31 3.07 18.44
C GLY A 343 -17.70 4.49 18.48
N LEU A 344 -18.52 5.54 18.45
CA LEU A 344 -18.05 6.91 18.49
C LEU A 344 -17.60 7.30 19.89
N THR A 345 -16.47 7.99 19.97
CA THR A 345 -15.84 8.43 21.22
C THR A 345 -15.63 9.94 21.20
N PRO A 346 -15.44 10.59 22.36
CA PRO A 346 -14.99 11.97 22.39
C PRO A 346 -13.53 12.09 21.92
N PRO A 347 -13.10 13.26 21.42
CA PRO A 347 -11.70 13.51 21.10
C PRO A 347 -10.79 13.25 22.31
N GLY A 348 -9.67 12.55 22.08
CA GLY A 348 -8.69 12.24 23.14
C GLY A 348 -8.98 10.99 23.97
N TYR A 349 -10.07 10.27 23.69
CA TYR A 349 -10.33 8.97 24.32
C TYR A 349 -9.20 7.97 24.00
N PRO A 350 -8.69 7.19 24.96
CA PRO A 350 -7.59 6.24 24.72
C PRO A 350 -7.94 5.24 23.60
N GLY A 351 -7.06 5.11 22.61
CA GLY A 351 -7.31 4.23 21.46
C GLY A 351 -8.40 4.73 20.50
N SER A 352 -8.78 6.00 20.62
CA SER A 352 -9.67 6.67 19.66
C SER A 352 -8.87 7.45 18.63
N PHE A 353 -9.34 7.38 17.39
CA PHE A 353 -8.72 8.06 16.26
C PHE A 353 -9.74 8.86 15.47
N PRO A 354 -9.35 10.03 14.93
CA PRO A 354 -10.20 10.76 14.00
C PRO A 354 -10.48 9.90 12.76
N VAL A 355 -11.68 10.06 12.20
CA VAL A 355 -12.07 9.36 10.97
C VAL A 355 -12.26 10.33 9.82
N ALA A 356 -12.00 9.85 8.61
CA ALA A 356 -12.07 10.65 7.39
C ALA A 356 -12.41 9.77 6.18
N ARG A 357 -12.91 10.42 5.12
CA ARG A 357 -12.96 9.85 3.77
C ARG A 357 -11.67 10.20 3.05
N ILE A 358 -11.20 9.33 2.16
CA ILE A 358 -10.17 9.73 1.20
C ILE A 358 -10.82 10.68 0.19
N ASN A 359 -10.21 11.83 -0.05
CA ASN A 359 -10.77 12.84 -0.95
C ASN A 359 -10.87 12.27 -2.38
N PRO A 360 -12.06 12.23 -2.99
CA PRO A 360 -12.23 11.72 -4.36
C PRO A 360 -11.43 12.51 -5.40
N GLN A 361 -11.08 13.77 -5.13
CA GLN A 361 -10.24 14.59 -6.01
C GLN A 361 -8.81 14.05 -6.17
N VAL A 362 -8.33 13.21 -5.24
CA VAL A 362 -7.04 12.51 -5.40
C VAL A 362 -7.06 11.61 -6.65
N MET A 363 -8.23 11.08 -6.99
CA MET A 363 -8.43 10.22 -8.16
C MET A 363 -9.34 10.91 -9.20
N ASP A 364 -8.97 12.12 -9.65
CA ASP A 364 -9.80 12.89 -10.59
C ASP A 364 -10.17 12.10 -11.86
N ASN A 365 -11.44 11.69 -11.94
CA ASN A 365 -11.99 10.90 -13.03
C ASN A 365 -12.03 11.62 -14.38
N LYS A 366 -11.70 12.93 -14.44
CA LYS A 366 -11.52 13.67 -15.70
C LYS A 366 -10.24 13.27 -16.43
N LEU A 367 -9.22 12.80 -15.72
CA LEU A 367 -7.97 12.38 -16.32
C LEU A 367 -8.12 11.00 -17.03
N PRO A 368 -7.24 10.68 -18.00
CA PRO A 368 -7.21 9.36 -18.63
C PRO A 368 -6.98 8.22 -17.62
N PRO A 369 -7.57 7.03 -17.82
CA PRO A 369 -7.40 5.88 -16.92
C PRO A 369 -5.96 5.41 -16.71
N ASP A 370 -5.05 5.73 -17.64
CA ASP A 370 -3.63 5.38 -17.63
C ASP A 370 -2.72 6.48 -17.04
N ALA A 371 -3.29 7.63 -16.66
CA ALA A 371 -2.54 8.70 -15.99
C ALA A 371 -2.16 8.30 -14.56
N ILE A 372 -0.94 8.62 -14.16
CA ILE A 372 -0.47 8.46 -12.77
C ILE A 372 -0.92 9.68 -11.97
N ARG A 373 -1.69 9.46 -10.90
CA ARG A 373 -2.31 10.52 -10.08
C ARG A 373 -1.88 10.45 -8.63
N LEU A 374 -1.55 9.26 -8.17
CA LEU A 374 -1.18 8.98 -6.80
C LEU A 374 -0.06 7.96 -6.80
N ILE A 375 1.00 8.23 -6.05
CA ILE A 375 2.04 7.26 -5.72
C ILE A 375 2.15 7.20 -4.20
N THR A 376 2.12 5.99 -3.65
CA THR A 376 2.34 5.72 -2.23
C THR A 376 3.59 4.86 -2.10
N LEU A 377 4.55 5.30 -1.29
CA LEU A 377 5.77 4.56 -0.99
C LEU A 377 5.65 3.94 0.40
N GLU A 378 5.93 2.65 0.50
CA GLU A 378 6.06 1.93 1.76
C GLU A 378 7.44 1.27 1.79
N TRP A 379 8.24 1.68 2.77
CA TRP A 379 9.54 1.07 3.03
C TRP A 379 9.33 -0.14 3.93
N GLY A 380 10.05 -1.23 3.65
CA GLY A 380 10.11 -2.40 4.52
C GLY A 380 10.76 -2.08 5.87
N HIS A 381 11.30 -3.09 6.55
CA HIS A 381 11.96 -2.86 7.84
C HIS A 381 13.18 -1.94 7.66
N GLU A 382 13.01 -0.67 8.01
CA GLU A 382 14.12 0.26 8.18
C GLU A 382 14.82 -0.10 9.47
N THR A 383 16.09 -0.43 9.35
CA THR A 383 17.00 -0.48 10.49
C THR A 383 17.82 0.79 10.43
N GLU A 384 17.77 1.61 11.49
CA GLU A 384 18.62 2.79 11.62
C GLU A 384 20.08 2.42 11.30
N PRO A 385 20.87 3.29 10.65
CA PRO A 385 22.24 2.97 10.26
C PRO A 385 23.14 2.77 11.49
N TYR A 386 23.19 1.56 12.03
CA TYR A 386 24.33 1.11 12.82
C TYR A 386 25.60 1.19 11.96
N ALA A 387 26.72 1.60 12.55
CA ALA A 387 28.02 1.73 11.86
C ALA A 387 28.51 0.42 11.16
N THR A 388 27.80 -0.69 11.32
CA THR A 388 28.10 -2.02 10.77
C THR A 388 27.24 -2.44 9.57
N PHE A 389 26.37 -1.58 9.01
CA PHE A 389 25.43 -1.94 7.92
C PHE A 389 26.08 -2.41 6.61
N ASN A 390 27.39 -2.22 6.45
CA ASN A 390 28.09 -2.53 5.20
C ASN A 390 28.62 -3.98 5.14
N ARG A 391 28.11 -4.89 5.99
CA ARG A 391 28.58 -6.28 6.08
C ARG A 391 27.43 -7.26 6.31
N GLY A 392 27.62 -8.49 5.84
CA GLY A 392 26.67 -9.59 6.06
C GLY A 392 25.27 -9.28 5.56
N ARG A 393 24.26 -9.80 6.27
CA ARG A 393 22.83 -9.60 5.95
C ARG A 393 22.37 -8.14 6.04
N SER A 394 23.14 -7.26 6.66
CA SER A 394 22.78 -5.84 6.75
C SER A 394 22.98 -5.07 5.44
N LEU A 395 23.75 -5.61 4.49
CA LEU A 395 24.10 -4.94 3.24
C LEU A 395 22.87 -4.50 2.43
N GLN A 396 21.82 -5.31 2.39
CA GLN A 396 20.58 -4.99 1.68
C GLN A 396 19.89 -3.72 2.21
N TYR A 397 19.83 -3.52 3.53
CA TYR A 397 19.25 -2.31 4.11
C TYR A 397 20.15 -1.09 3.91
N HIS A 398 21.48 -1.28 3.86
CA HIS A 398 22.39 -0.20 3.48
C HIS A 398 22.08 0.33 2.09
N GLN A 399 21.88 -0.56 1.12
CA GLN A 399 21.52 -0.17 -0.24
C GLN A 399 20.12 0.49 -0.26
N LEU A 400 19.14 -0.04 0.47
CA LEU A 400 17.82 0.58 0.60
C LEU A 400 17.90 2.01 1.18
N HIS A 401 18.70 2.21 2.23
CA HIS A 401 18.96 3.51 2.82
C HIS A 401 19.68 4.46 1.84
N ARG A 402 20.62 3.97 1.03
CA ARG A 402 21.24 4.79 -0.03
C ARG A 402 20.20 5.22 -1.06
N LEU A 403 19.35 4.30 -1.52
CA LEU A 403 18.25 4.60 -2.45
C LEU A 403 17.29 5.66 -1.88
N LYS A 404 16.92 5.54 -0.59
CA LYS A 404 16.10 6.53 0.13
C LYS A 404 16.71 7.94 0.08
N ASN A 405 18.03 8.04 0.08
CA ASN A 405 18.76 9.32 0.03
C ASN A 405 19.07 9.83 -1.39
N CYS A 406 18.67 9.11 -2.46
CA CYS A 406 18.86 9.55 -3.83
C CYS A 406 17.79 10.58 -4.26
N MET A 407 17.92 11.81 -3.77
CA MET A 407 16.95 12.91 -3.97
C MET A 407 16.49 13.08 -5.43
N ASN A 408 17.43 13.09 -6.39
CA ASN A 408 17.12 13.28 -7.82
C ASN A 408 16.12 12.24 -8.38
N ILE A 409 16.08 11.03 -7.84
CA ILE A 409 15.15 9.98 -8.28
C ILE A 409 13.75 10.31 -7.79
N TRP A 410 13.62 10.71 -6.52
CA TRP A 410 12.32 11.00 -5.91
C TRP A 410 11.67 12.27 -6.46
N GLU A 411 12.48 13.27 -6.81
CA GLU A 411 12.02 14.44 -7.56
C GLU A 411 11.49 14.05 -8.95
N GLN A 412 12.24 13.21 -9.69
CA GLN A 412 11.81 12.75 -11.00
C GLN A 412 10.57 11.84 -10.94
N ILE A 413 10.43 11.02 -9.90
CA ILE A 413 9.22 10.21 -9.66
C ILE A 413 8.00 11.14 -9.45
N GLY A 414 8.17 12.26 -8.75
CA GLY A 414 7.12 13.27 -8.58
C GLY A 414 6.58 13.81 -9.90
N ASN A 415 7.45 13.97 -10.91
CA ASN A 415 7.07 14.46 -12.24
C ASN A 415 6.17 13.49 -13.04
N PHE A 416 5.97 12.25 -12.57
CA PHE A 416 5.00 11.34 -13.17
C PHE A 416 3.56 11.67 -12.75
N ILE A 417 3.36 12.46 -11.68
CA ILE A 417 2.03 12.86 -11.24
C ILE A 417 1.42 13.80 -12.29
N THR A 418 0.32 13.37 -12.88
CA THR A 418 -0.47 14.16 -13.84
C THR A 418 -1.35 15.14 -13.07
N VAL A 419 -1.22 16.42 -13.37
CA VAL A 419 -2.03 17.50 -12.79
C VAL A 419 -2.99 18.02 -13.86
N VAL A 420 -4.21 18.41 -13.48
CA VAL A 420 -5.12 19.13 -14.37
C VAL A 420 -4.64 20.58 -14.41
N GLU A 421 -4.21 21.07 -15.57
CA GLU A 421 -4.02 22.51 -15.78
C GLU A 421 -5.40 23.17 -15.72
N GLU A 422 -5.62 24.05 -14.74
CA GLU A 422 -6.80 24.92 -14.73
C GLU A 422 -6.61 25.96 -15.84
N GLU A 423 -7.45 25.89 -16.89
CA GLU A 423 -7.57 26.90 -17.95
C GLU A 423 -8.21 28.21 -17.45
#